data_AF-A0A7S2F0N1-F1
#
_entry.id   AF-A0A7S2F0N1-F1
#
_cell.length_a   1.000
_cell.length_b   1.000
_cell.length_c   1.000
_cell.angle_alpha   90.00
_cell.angle_beta   90.00
_cell.angle_gamma   90.00
#
_symmetry.space_group_name_H-M   'P 1'
#
loop_
_entity.id
_entity.type
_entity.pdbx_description
1 polymer ?
#
loop_
_entity_poly.entity_id
_entity_poly.type
_entity_poly.pdbx_seq_one_letter_code
_entity_poly.pdbx_strand_id
1 'polypeptide(L)'
;VVGYGQLSLGKAVMYSIARTMPACPILLQVMLPTTDQAPAGLPVLPFGMNRLWFKMIMMGASKSLPELHEKAKAGLGIDFTDTLTVEYFNRFFYDLPALPAPSFVGISTAVIPRHPEWPVVNLNLCGFFIIDKETQEGLAKDNKKGAQFGADSHDELMRFVQAGTPPVYLGWGSMFCKSAEFMSRVAVEAVRHAGVRAVICAGWAGLSLETTPAELHDFCRDNVLFVKSAPHEVLFPHCSCIVHHGGSGTTAASVRSGKPTVIVPVMGDQYDFAEGLNRIGCGVGLPHFSKVTGEKLGDAIKKCTEDPGIIA
;
A
#
# COMPACT_ATOMS: atom_id res chain seq x y z
N VAL A 1 7.22 12.21 18.77
CA VAL A 1 6.81 11.43 17.57
C VAL A 1 6.35 10.08 18.06
N VAL A 2 5.03 9.83 18.12
CA VAL A 2 4.46 8.56 18.60
C VAL A 2 4.10 7.72 17.37
N GLY A 3 4.77 6.58 17.21
CA GLY A 3 4.64 5.71 16.04
C GLY A 3 3.48 4.70 16.10
N TYR A 4 2.89 4.50 14.93
CA TYR A 4 2.32 3.29 14.31
C TYR A 4 1.20 2.48 14.98
N GLY A 5 0.00 2.68 14.46
CA GLY A 5 -1.20 1.83 14.50
C GLY A 5 -2.42 2.66 14.11
N GLN A 6 -3.53 2.10 13.61
CA GLN A 6 -4.76 2.90 13.37
C GLN A 6 -5.24 3.65 14.64
N LEU A 7 -4.87 3.15 15.82
CA LEU A 7 -5.08 3.80 17.11
C LEU A 7 -4.10 4.96 17.41
N SER A 8 -2.98 5.10 16.70
CA SER A 8 -1.95 6.12 16.96
C SER A 8 -2.33 7.50 16.44
N LEU A 9 -2.96 7.59 15.25
CA LEU A 9 -3.43 8.87 14.71
C LEU A 9 -4.58 9.42 15.56
N GLY A 10 -5.58 8.59 15.86
CA GLY A 10 -6.70 8.97 16.72
C GLY A 10 -6.22 9.43 18.10
N LYS A 11 -5.32 8.69 18.75
CA LYS A 11 -4.72 9.10 20.02
C LYS A 11 -3.90 10.38 19.91
N ALA A 12 -3.09 10.55 18.87
CA ALA A 12 -2.28 11.75 18.67
C ALA A 12 -3.15 13.01 18.47
N VAL A 13 -4.22 12.91 17.67
CA VAL A 13 -5.20 13.98 17.48
C VAL A 13 -5.92 14.28 18.80
N MET A 14 -6.38 13.27 19.52
CA MET A 14 -7.04 13.46 20.82
C MET A 14 -6.11 14.12 21.86
N TYR A 15 -4.85 13.66 21.97
CA TYR A 15 -3.87 14.29 22.85
C TYR A 15 -3.54 15.73 22.45
N SER A 16 -3.44 15.99 21.14
CA SER A 16 -3.22 17.33 20.60
C SER A 16 -4.33 18.29 21.01
N ILE A 17 -5.59 17.88 20.83
CA ILE A 17 -6.76 18.67 21.21
C ILE A 17 -6.80 18.90 22.73
N ALA A 18 -6.63 17.85 23.54
CA ALA A 18 -6.71 17.95 25.00
C ALA A 18 -5.60 18.81 25.63
N ARG A 19 -4.41 18.83 25.02
CA ARG A 19 -3.22 19.50 25.56
C ARG A 19 -2.86 20.78 24.81
N THR A 20 -3.68 21.19 23.84
CA THR A 20 -3.42 22.36 22.97
C THR A 20 -2.05 22.29 22.28
N MET A 21 -1.60 21.07 21.96
CA MET A 21 -0.33 20.86 21.25
C MET A 21 -0.62 20.72 19.76
N PRO A 22 0.09 21.40 18.85
CA PRO A 22 -0.07 21.16 17.42
C PRO A 22 0.22 19.69 17.05
N ALA A 23 -0.72 19.03 16.38
CA ALA A 23 -0.49 17.73 15.73
C ALA A 23 -0.37 17.94 14.22
N CYS A 24 0.78 17.55 13.67
CA CYS A 24 0.99 17.50 12.23
C CYS A 24 0.70 16.07 11.74
N PRO A 25 -0.41 15.82 11.03
CA PRO A 25 -0.72 14.49 10.53
C PRO A 25 0.28 14.09 9.44
N ILE A 26 0.73 12.84 9.52
CA ILE A 26 1.56 12.18 8.52
C ILE A 26 0.70 11.12 7.85
N LEU A 27 0.43 11.30 6.57
CA LEU A 27 -0.45 10.46 5.77
C LEU A 27 0.37 9.76 4.68
N LEU A 28 -0.12 8.61 4.23
CA LEU A 28 0.51 7.87 3.11
C LEU A 28 -0.31 7.96 1.81
N GLN A 29 -1.42 8.69 1.83
CA GLN A 29 -2.35 8.85 0.71
C GLN A 29 -3.09 10.19 0.85
N VAL A 30 -3.56 10.73 -0.28
CA VAL A 30 -4.39 11.94 -0.31
C VAL A 30 -5.86 11.52 -0.39
N MET A 31 -6.63 11.87 0.63
CA MET A 31 -8.08 11.57 0.72
C MET A 31 -8.93 12.81 0.42
N LEU A 32 -8.58 13.55 -0.63
CA LEU A 32 -9.25 14.80 -1.01
C LEU A 32 -9.99 14.61 -2.34
N PRO A 33 -11.34 14.64 -2.34
CA PRO A 33 -12.11 14.55 -3.58
C PRO A 33 -11.98 15.84 -4.41
N THR A 34 -11.97 15.69 -5.71
CA THR A 34 -11.95 16.79 -6.69
C THR A 34 -13.19 16.70 -7.56
N THR A 35 -13.42 17.67 -8.43
CA THR A 35 -14.59 17.67 -9.33
C THR A 35 -14.60 16.42 -10.24
N ASP A 36 -13.43 15.95 -10.65
CA ASP A 36 -13.22 14.90 -11.64
C ASP A 36 -12.59 13.62 -11.08
N GLN A 37 -12.13 13.61 -9.83
CA GLN A 37 -11.54 12.44 -9.19
C GLN A 37 -12.17 12.19 -7.80
N ALA A 38 -12.56 10.94 -7.56
CA ALA A 38 -12.95 10.48 -6.24
C ALA A 38 -11.77 9.73 -5.59
N PRO A 39 -11.50 9.94 -4.29
CA PRO A 39 -10.35 9.34 -3.63
C PRO A 39 -10.58 7.85 -3.36
N ALA A 40 -9.50 7.10 -3.14
CA ALA A 40 -9.53 5.73 -2.63
C ALA A 40 -10.33 4.75 -3.50
N GLY A 41 -10.23 4.90 -4.83
CA GLY A 41 -10.87 4.02 -5.80
C GLY A 41 -12.39 4.08 -5.79
N LEU A 42 -12.98 5.12 -5.20
CA LEU A 42 -14.41 5.39 -5.33
C LEU A 42 -14.77 5.73 -6.78
N PRO A 43 -16.01 5.43 -7.22
CA PRO A 43 -16.43 5.76 -8.57
C PRO A 43 -16.45 7.29 -8.75
N VAL A 44 -15.90 7.74 -9.88
CA VAL A 44 -16.03 9.13 -10.33
C VAL A 44 -17.48 9.37 -10.74
N LEU A 45 -18.15 10.27 -10.05
CA LEU A 45 -19.54 10.65 -10.30
C LEU A 45 -19.62 11.83 -11.29
N PRO A 46 -20.67 11.88 -12.13
CA PRO A 46 -20.85 12.96 -13.07
C PRO A 46 -21.12 14.30 -12.37
N PHE A 47 -20.97 15.40 -13.13
CA PHE A 47 -21.34 16.76 -12.70
C PHE A 47 -20.64 17.27 -11.43
N GLY A 48 -19.41 16.81 -11.15
CA GLY A 48 -18.66 17.30 -9.99
C GLY A 48 -19.16 16.79 -8.64
N MET A 49 -20.00 15.75 -8.63
CA MET A 49 -20.67 15.28 -7.41
C MET A 49 -19.75 14.57 -6.42
N ASN A 50 -18.50 14.26 -6.78
CA ASN A 50 -17.53 13.56 -5.94
C ASN A 50 -17.34 14.20 -4.56
N ARG A 51 -17.23 15.54 -4.49
CA ARG A 51 -17.04 16.26 -3.23
C ARG A 51 -18.22 16.07 -2.28
N LEU A 52 -19.45 16.24 -2.78
CA LEU A 52 -20.67 16.06 -2.01
C LEU A 52 -20.86 14.60 -1.59
N TRP A 53 -20.64 13.67 -2.53
CA TRP A 53 -20.73 12.25 -2.29
C TRP A 53 -19.76 11.78 -1.21
N PHE A 54 -18.48 12.17 -1.32
CA PHE A 54 -17.49 11.86 -0.32
C PHE A 54 -17.88 12.45 1.03
N LYS A 55 -18.38 13.70 1.07
CA LYS A 55 -18.88 14.33 2.31
C LYS A 55 -19.97 13.50 2.98
N MET A 56 -20.89 12.92 2.20
CA MET A 56 -21.93 12.03 2.74
C MET A 56 -21.36 10.73 3.30
N ILE A 57 -20.36 10.13 2.63
CA ILE A 57 -19.64 8.96 3.15
C ILE A 57 -18.99 9.27 4.51
N MET A 58 -18.27 10.40 4.61
CA MET A 58 -17.59 10.79 5.84
C MET A 58 -18.57 11.17 6.97
N MET A 59 -19.71 11.78 6.65
CA MET A 59 -20.80 11.95 7.61
C MET A 59 -21.32 10.61 8.13
N GLY A 60 -21.39 9.57 7.29
CA GLY A 60 -21.68 8.21 7.73
C GLY A 60 -20.64 7.65 8.70
N ALA A 61 -19.35 7.82 8.39
CA ALA A 61 -18.24 7.39 9.26
C ALA A 61 -18.27 8.09 10.63
N SER A 62 -18.77 9.33 10.67
CA SER A 62 -18.89 10.11 11.90
C SER A 62 -19.86 9.51 12.95
N LYS A 63 -20.69 8.54 12.57
CA LYS A 63 -21.53 7.77 13.51
C LYS A 63 -20.72 6.94 14.51
N SER A 64 -19.43 6.71 14.25
CA SER A 64 -18.50 6.05 15.17
C SER A 64 -17.91 6.98 16.25
N LEU A 65 -18.14 8.30 16.17
CA LEU A 65 -17.60 9.26 17.15
C LEU A 65 -18.00 8.98 18.61
N PRO A 66 -19.27 8.63 18.94
CA PRO A 66 -19.63 8.33 20.32
C PRO A 66 -18.83 7.17 20.91
N GLU A 67 -18.59 6.11 20.13
CA GLU A 67 -17.75 4.97 20.56
C GLU A 67 -16.29 5.41 20.75
N LEU A 68 -15.79 6.31 19.91
CA LEU A 68 -14.46 6.89 20.06
C LEU A 68 -14.36 7.76 21.33
N HIS A 69 -15.38 8.57 21.63
CA HIS A 69 -15.44 9.38 22.85
C HIS A 69 -15.46 8.49 24.10
N GLU A 70 -16.25 7.42 24.13
CA GLU A 70 -16.26 6.44 25.23
C GLU A 70 -14.90 5.78 25.43
N LYS A 71 -14.27 5.30 24.35
CA LYS A 71 -12.93 4.71 24.42
C LYS A 71 -11.87 5.71 24.88
N ALA A 72 -11.99 6.97 24.45
CA ALA A 72 -11.08 8.04 24.84
C ALA A 72 -11.24 8.41 26.32
N LYS A 73 -12.48 8.50 26.81
CA LYS A 73 -12.79 8.75 28.22
C LYS A 73 -12.27 7.62 29.10
N ALA A 74 -12.50 6.37 28.71
CA ALA A 74 -12.01 5.20 29.43
C ALA A 74 -10.48 5.07 29.40
N GLY A 75 -9.84 5.35 28.26
CA GLY A 75 -8.39 5.13 28.06
C GLY A 75 -7.50 6.31 28.43
N LEU A 76 -8.00 7.54 28.33
CA LEU A 76 -7.24 8.78 28.52
C LEU A 76 -7.77 9.66 29.66
N GLY A 77 -8.95 9.35 30.21
CA GLY A 77 -9.58 10.14 31.28
C GLY A 77 -10.06 11.53 30.82
N ILE A 78 -10.22 11.74 29.51
CA ILE A 78 -10.57 13.04 28.92
C ILE A 78 -11.89 12.90 28.16
N ASP A 79 -12.80 13.85 28.38
CA ASP A 79 -14.06 13.95 27.64
C ASP A 79 -13.87 14.83 26.39
N PHE A 80 -14.06 14.25 25.21
CA PHE A 80 -13.84 14.90 23.92
C PHE A 80 -15.14 15.29 23.22
N THR A 81 -16.29 15.15 23.88
CA THR A 81 -17.62 15.32 23.26
C THR A 81 -17.78 16.68 22.59
N ASP A 82 -17.30 17.75 23.24
CA ASP A 82 -17.41 19.12 22.73
C ASP A 82 -16.22 19.57 21.87
N THR A 83 -15.14 18.77 21.83
CA THR A 83 -13.86 19.15 21.21
C THR A 83 -13.60 18.40 19.91
N LEU A 84 -13.82 17.09 19.89
CA LEU A 84 -13.75 16.27 18.69
C LEU A 84 -15.17 16.16 18.10
N THR A 85 -15.65 17.24 17.49
CA THR A 85 -16.96 17.26 16.85
C THR A 85 -16.91 16.62 15.46
N VAL A 86 -18.08 16.24 14.93
CA VAL A 86 -18.21 15.80 13.53
C VAL A 86 -17.69 16.86 12.57
N GLU A 87 -17.92 18.13 12.87
CA GLU A 87 -17.41 19.25 12.06
C GLU A 87 -15.88 19.27 12.05
N TYR A 88 -15.25 19.20 13.22
CA TYR A 88 -13.79 19.17 13.33
C TYR A 88 -13.19 17.96 12.61
N PHE A 89 -13.78 16.78 12.78
CA PHE A 89 -13.36 15.57 12.09
C PHE A 89 -13.46 15.71 10.57
N ASN A 90 -14.54 16.30 10.06
CA ASN A 90 -14.73 16.52 8.63
C ASN A 90 -13.74 17.54 8.05
N ARG A 91 -13.25 18.51 8.82
CA ARG A 91 -12.25 19.49 8.32
C ARG A 91 -10.98 18.81 7.79
N PHE A 92 -10.55 17.69 8.37
CA PHE A 92 -9.40 16.92 7.87
C PHE A 92 -9.55 16.43 6.42
N PHE A 93 -10.77 16.28 5.94
CA PHE A 93 -11.07 15.72 4.62
C PHE A 93 -11.57 16.75 3.60
N TYR A 94 -12.01 17.92 4.06
CA TYR A 94 -12.63 18.94 3.18
C TYR A 94 -12.13 20.37 3.39
N ASP A 95 -11.43 20.67 4.49
CA ASP A 95 -11.00 22.03 4.84
C ASP A 95 -9.64 22.02 5.56
N LEU A 96 -8.64 21.43 4.90
CA LEU A 96 -7.26 21.45 5.37
C LEU A 96 -6.71 22.88 5.63
N PRO A 97 -7.03 23.91 4.82
CA PRO A 97 -6.57 25.28 5.09
C PRO A 97 -6.98 25.81 6.46
N ALA A 98 -8.14 25.40 6.99
CA ALA A 98 -8.61 25.83 8.32
C ALA A 98 -7.97 25.06 9.49
N LEU A 99 -7.15 24.04 9.23
CA LEU A 99 -6.46 23.31 10.30
C LEU A 99 -5.36 24.18 10.94
N PRO A 100 -5.11 24.01 12.25
CA PRO A 100 -4.10 24.80 12.96
C PRO A 100 -2.65 24.36 12.68
N ALA A 101 -2.45 23.28 11.93
CA ALA A 101 -1.15 22.70 11.65
C ALA A 101 -1.10 22.08 10.24
N PRO A 102 0.09 22.03 9.61
CA PRO A 102 0.26 21.43 8.30
C PRO A 102 0.14 19.90 8.34
N SER A 103 -0.39 19.35 7.24
CA SER A 103 -0.37 17.92 6.93
C SER A 103 0.78 17.57 6.00
N PHE A 104 1.38 16.41 6.21
CA PHE A 104 2.46 15.86 5.38
C PHE A 104 2.00 14.55 4.77
N VAL A 105 2.14 14.40 3.46
CA VAL A 105 1.70 13.22 2.72
C VAL A 105 2.89 12.59 2.00
N GLY A 106 3.14 11.33 2.32
CA GLY A 106 4.25 10.53 1.83
C GLY A 106 4.03 9.95 0.43
N ILE A 107 3.69 10.80 -0.55
CA ILE A 107 3.49 10.40 -1.95
C ILE A 107 4.43 11.16 -2.89
N SER A 108 4.87 10.49 -3.95
CA SER A 108 5.61 11.14 -5.04
C SER A 108 4.67 11.78 -6.05
N THR A 109 4.92 13.05 -6.39
CA THR A 109 4.18 13.77 -7.43
C THR A 109 4.46 13.26 -8.84
N ALA A 110 5.51 12.48 -9.04
CA ALA A 110 5.72 11.76 -10.29
C ALA A 110 4.64 10.68 -10.47
N VAL A 111 4.36 9.91 -9.42
CA VAL A 111 3.37 8.81 -9.47
C VAL A 111 1.96 9.35 -9.34
N ILE A 112 1.70 10.25 -8.38
CA ILE A 112 0.40 10.87 -8.13
C ILE A 112 0.55 12.39 -8.26
N PRO A 113 0.30 12.98 -9.45
CA PRO A 113 0.39 14.41 -9.68
C PRO A 113 -0.47 15.19 -8.70
N ARG A 114 0.00 16.38 -8.35
CA ARG A 114 -0.78 17.31 -7.56
C ARG A 114 -2.00 17.75 -8.37
N HIS A 115 -3.18 17.49 -7.84
CA HIS A 115 -4.40 18.02 -8.45
C HIS A 115 -4.51 19.54 -8.23
N PRO A 116 -4.90 20.35 -9.25
CA PRO A 116 -5.03 21.80 -9.10
C PRO A 116 -6.01 22.26 -8.03
N GLU A 117 -7.07 21.47 -7.78
CA GLU A 117 -8.06 21.75 -6.74
C GLU A 117 -7.58 21.46 -5.31
N TRP A 118 -6.45 20.76 -5.13
CA TRP A 118 -5.94 20.49 -3.79
C TRP A 118 -5.37 21.77 -3.16
N PRO A 119 -5.65 22.02 -1.86
CA PRO A 119 -5.20 23.22 -1.18
C PRO A 119 -3.68 23.26 -1.06
N VAL A 120 -3.05 24.41 -1.29
CA VAL A 120 -1.59 24.59 -1.09
C VAL A 120 -1.24 24.90 0.36
N VAL A 121 -2.19 25.48 1.09
CA VAL A 121 -2.06 25.75 2.53
C VAL A 121 -2.31 24.44 3.28
N ASN A 122 -1.43 24.13 4.23
CA ASN A 122 -1.50 22.95 5.11
C ASN A 122 -1.48 21.58 4.43
N LEU A 123 -1.13 21.48 3.14
CA LEU A 123 -0.94 20.20 2.45
C LEU A 123 0.43 20.14 1.79
N ASN A 124 1.32 19.36 2.38
CA ASN A 124 2.68 19.15 1.90
C ASN A 124 2.79 17.75 1.30
N LEU A 125 3.13 17.67 0.01
CA LEU A 125 3.46 16.40 -0.65
C LEU A 125 4.98 16.22 -0.56
N CYS A 126 5.42 15.22 0.18
CA CYS A 126 6.81 15.13 0.64
C CYS A 126 7.69 14.17 -0.18
N GLY A 127 7.16 13.57 -1.24
CA GLY A 127 7.74 12.35 -1.79
C GLY A 127 7.44 11.15 -0.89
N PHE A 128 7.93 9.98 -1.27
CA PHE A 128 7.70 8.76 -0.50
C PHE A 128 8.45 8.78 0.84
N PHE A 129 7.76 8.36 1.90
CA PHE A 129 8.42 8.01 3.16
C PHE A 129 8.96 6.59 3.06
N ILE A 130 10.25 6.43 3.30
CA ILE A 130 10.96 5.17 3.15
C ILE A 130 11.70 4.81 4.42
N ILE A 131 11.93 3.50 4.59
CA ILE A 131 13.00 2.99 5.44
C ILE A 131 14.10 2.63 4.46
N ASP A 132 15.24 3.31 4.55
CA ASP A 132 16.31 3.17 3.57
C ASP A 132 16.92 1.76 3.53
N LYS A 133 17.64 1.48 2.44
CA LYS A 133 18.28 0.21 2.17
C LYS A 133 19.22 -0.23 3.30
N GLU A 134 20.07 0.66 3.81
CA GLU A 134 21.04 0.35 4.86
C GLU A 134 20.34 -0.11 6.14
N THR A 135 19.27 0.59 6.54
CA THR A 135 18.45 0.22 7.69
C THR A 135 17.76 -1.12 7.47
N GLN A 136 17.19 -1.37 6.28
CA GLN A 136 16.56 -2.66 5.97
C GLN A 136 17.58 -3.81 5.96
N GLU A 137 18.79 -3.60 5.44
CA GLU A 137 19.87 -4.60 5.47
C GLU A 137 20.30 -4.93 6.90
N GLY A 138 20.47 -3.90 7.75
CA GLY A 138 20.80 -4.08 9.16
C GLY A 138 19.72 -4.88 9.89
N LEU A 139 18.45 -4.56 9.65
CA LEU A 139 17.32 -5.28 10.25
C LEU A 139 17.22 -6.70 9.70
N ALA A 140 17.35 -6.92 8.39
CA ALA A 140 17.30 -8.26 7.80
C ALA A 140 18.41 -9.19 8.29
N LYS A 141 19.48 -8.67 8.90
CA LYS A 141 20.55 -9.46 9.52
C LYS A 141 20.37 -9.62 11.05
N ASP A 142 19.42 -8.92 11.65
CA ASP A 142 19.13 -8.99 13.09
C ASP A 142 17.87 -9.83 13.36
N ASN A 143 18.06 -11.12 13.68
CA ASN A 143 16.96 -12.04 14.00
C ASN A 143 16.12 -11.65 15.22
N LYS A 144 16.56 -10.71 16.07
CA LYS A 144 15.78 -10.24 17.22
C LYS A 144 14.81 -9.11 16.87
N LYS A 145 15.13 -8.32 15.83
CA LYS A 145 14.39 -7.09 15.49
C LYS A 145 13.86 -7.06 14.06
N GLY A 146 14.39 -7.91 13.20
CA GLY A 146 14.22 -7.89 11.76
C GLY A 146 13.15 -8.82 11.18
N ALA A 147 12.30 -9.42 12.01
CA ALA A 147 11.29 -10.37 11.52
C ALA A 147 10.35 -9.75 10.46
N GLN A 148 10.10 -8.43 10.52
CA GLN A 148 9.30 -7.72 9.52
C GLN A 148 10.07 -7.45 8.20
N PHE A 149 11.39 -7.63 8.22
CA PHE A 149 12.31 -7.46 7.08
C PHE A 149 12.93 -8.79 6.64
N GLY A 150 12.28 -9.92 6.94
CA GLY A 150 12.67 -11.24 6.47
C GLY A 150 13.95 -11.79 7.11
N ALA A 151 14.29 -11.39 8.33
CA ALA A 151 15.54 -11.84 8.96
C ALA A 151 15.64 -13.38 9.08
N ASP A 152 14.52 -14.06 9.27
CA ASP A 152 14.46 -15.53 9.37
C ASP A 152 14.75 -16.25 8.04
N SER A 153 14.66 -15.55 6.91
CA SER A 153 14.80 -16.10 5.55
C SER A 153 15.84 -15.35 4.70
N HIS A 154 16.60 -14.41 5.28
CA HIS A 154 17.50 -13.52 4.54
C HIS A 154 18.52 -14.28 3.69
N ASP A 155 19.24 -15.24 4.28
CA ASP A 155 20.28 -15.98 3.55
C ASP A 155 19.71 -16.86 2.44
N GLU A 156 18.55 -17.49 2.68
CA GLU A 156 17.86 -18.30 1.68
C GLU A 156 17.36 -17.45 0.52
N LEU A 157 16.77 -16.29 0.83
CA LEU A 157 16.34 -15.30 -0.15
C LEU A 157 17.50 -14.85 -1.04
N MET A 158 18.62 -14.46 -0.44
CA MET A 158 19.78 -14.00 -1.20
C MET A 158 20.39 -15.13 -2.05
N ARG A 159 20.44 -16.37 -1.54
CA ARG A 159 20.87 -17.54 -2.33
C ARG A 159 19.96 -17.78 -3.54
N PHE A 160 18.63 -17.75 -3.34
CA PHE A 160 17.66 -17.98 -4.43
C PHE A 160 17.74 -16.91 -5.51
N VAL A 161 17.91 -15.65 -5.10
CA VAL A 161 18.10 -14.50 -5.99
C VAL A 161 19.39 -14.65 -6.82
N GLN A 162 20.49 -15.11 -6.22
CA GLN A 162 21.78 -15.26 -6.89
C GLN A 162 21.89 -16.51 -7.77
N ALA A 163 21.11 -17.56 -7.51
CA ALA A 163 21.26 -18.87 -8.15
C ALA A 163 20.76 -18.96 -9.60
N GLY A 164 20.14 -17.91 -10.16
CA GLY A 164 19.56 -18.00 -11.50
C GLY A 164 19.09 -16.66 -12.07
N THR A 165 18.16 -16.71 -13.02
CA THR A 165 17.59 -15.53 -13.65
C THR A 165 16.86 -14.63 -12.63
N PRO A 166 16.90 -13.29 -12.77
CA PRO A 166 16.24 -12.38 -11.83
C PRO A 166 14.76 -12.77 -11.59
N PRO A 167 14.37 -13.06 -10.34
CA PRO A 167 13.01 -13.52 -10.05
C PRO A 167 12.00 -12.38 -10.13
N VAL A 168 10.72 -12.74 -10.25
CA VAL A 168 9.60 -11.82 -10.04
C VAL A 168 9.20 -11.85 -8.56
N TYR A 169 9.04 -10.68 -7.95
CA TYR A 169 8.45 -10.60 -6.60
C TYR A 169 6.92 -10.55 -6.71
N LEU A 170 6.21 -11.27 -5.84
CA LEU A 170 4.76 -11.14 -5.67
C LEU A 170 4.39 -10.99 -4.20
N GLY A 171 3.62 -9.96 -3.84
CA GLY A 171 3.19 -9.74 -2.46
C GLY A 171 1.97 -8.83 -2.29
N TRP A 172 0.96 -9.32 -1.57
CA TRP A 172 -0.26 -8.56 -1.26
C TRP A 172 -0.28 -7.94 0.14
N GLY A 173 0.82 -8.03 0.89
CA GLY A 173 0.94 -7.40 2.21
C GLY A 173 -0.17 -7.85 3.16
N SER A 174 -0.82 -6.89 3.83
CA SER A 174 -1.94 -7.14 4.75
C SER A 174 -3.29 -7.32 4.05
N MET A 175 -3.32 -7.43 2.71
CA MET A 175 -4.56 -7.61 1.97
C MET A 175 -4.96 -9.08 1.87
N PHE A 176 -6.27 -9.32 1.94
CA PHE A 176 -6.89 -10.63 1.75
C PHE A 176 -8.00 -10.52 0.72
N CYS A 177 -8.06 -11.46 -0.22
CA CYS A 177 -9.07 -11.47 -1.27
C CYS A 177 -9.54 -12.91 -1.52
N LYS A 178 -10.85 -13.15 -1.35
CA LYS A 178 -11.51 -14.47 -1.47
C LYS A 178 -10.99 -15.53 -0.49
N SER A 179 -9.81 -16.09 -0.73
CA SER A 179 -9.17 -17.10 0.12
C SER A 179 -7.66 -17.13 -0.13
N ALA A 180 -6.90 -17.67 0.83
CA ALA A 180 -5.46 -17.93 0.64
C ALA A 180 -5.22 -18.83 -0.57
N GLU A 181 -6.03 -19.87 -0.75
CA GLU A 181 -5.95 -20.79 -1.90
C GLU A 181 -6.16 -20.08 -3.23
N PHE A 182 -7.16 -19.19 -3.33
CA PHE A 182 -7.39 -18.39 -4.54
C PHE A 182 -6.17 -17.52 -4.86
N MET A 183 -5.64 -16.81 -3.86
CA MET A 183 -4.51 -15.89 -4.05
C MET A 183 -3.23 -16.66 -4.44
N SER A 184 -2.93 -17.78 -3.77
CA SER A 184 -1.80 -18.65 -4.07
C SER A 184 -1.92 -19.28 -5.45
N ARG A 185 -3.10 -19.77 -5.83
CA ARG A 185 -3.38 -20.29 -7.17
C ARG A 185 -3.08 -19.24 -8.23
N VAL A 186 -3.66 -18.04 -8.13
CA VAL A 186 -3.47 -16.98 -9.13
C VAL A 186 -2.00 -16.56 -9.21
N ALA A 187 -1.31 -16.43 -8.08
CA ALA A 187 0.10 -16.06 -8.05
C ALA A 187 0.98 -17.12 -8.74
N VAL A 188 0.80 -18.40 -8.41
CA VAL A 188 1.62 -19.49 -8.96
C VAL A 188 1.29 -19.77 -10.43
N GLU A 189 0.01 -19.75 -10.81
CA GLU A 189 -0.40 -19.86 -12.22
C GLU A 189 0.18 -18.72 -13.07
N ALA A 190 0.23 -17.50 -12.54
CA ALA A 190 0.84 -16.37 -13.23
C ALA A 190 2.34 -16.54 -13.45
N VAL A 191 3.06 -17.00 -12.43
CA VAL A 191 4.50 -17.29 -12.49
C VAL A 191 4.77 -18.39 -13.52
N ARG A 192 3.97 -19.47 -13.49
CA ARG A 192 4.05 -20.56 -14.47
C ARG A 192 3.74 -20.09 -15.89
N HIS A 193 2.70 -19.29 -16.08
CA HIS A 193 2.31 -18.74 -17.38
C HIS A 193 3.38 -17.79 -17.95
N ALA A 194 3.96 -16.97 -17.08
CA ALA A 194 5.07 -16.07 -17.40
C ALA A 194 6.39 -16.81 -17.70
N GLY A 195 6.55 -18.05 -17.25
CA GLY A 195 7.79 -18.82 -17.44
C GLY A 195 8.95 -18.26 -16.62
N VAL A 196 8.67 -17.69 -15.45
CA VAL A 196 9.66 -17.04 -14.58
C VAL A 196 9.82 -17.77 -13.25
N ARG A 197 10.90 -17.47 -12.53
CA ARG A 197 11.06 -17.83 -11.11
C ARG A 197 10.50 -16.72 -10.24
N ALA A 198 10.04 -17.03 -9.03
CA ALA A 198 9.41 -16.04 -8.17
C ALA A 198 9.79 -16.12 -6.70
N VAL A 199 9.76 -14.95 -6.04
CA VAL A 199 9.69 -14.83 -4.59
C VAL A 199 8.27 -14.41 -4.24
N ILE A 200 7.52 -15.26 -3.53
CA ILE A 200 6.15 -14.98 -3.10
C ILE A 200 6.15 -14.66 -1.60
N CYS A 201 5.74 -13.44 -1.26
CA CYS A 201 5.61 -12.99 0.11
C CYS A 201 4.24 -13.38 0.68
N ALA A 202 4.23 -14.14 1.78
CA ALA A 202 3.04 -14.74 2.39
C ALA A 202 1.98 -13.70 2.78
N GLY A 203 2.41 -12.59 3.38
CA GLY A 203 1.49 -11.54 3.86
C GLY A 203 0.47 -12.05 4.89
N TRP A 204 -0.61 -11.31 5.09
CA TRP A 204 -1.69 -11.72 6.00
C TRP A 204 -2.52 -12.89 5.47
N ALA A 205 -2.52 -13.11 4.15
CA ALA A 205 -3.17 -14.26 3.54
C ALA A 205 -2.42 -15.58 3.79
N GLY A 206 -1.18 -15.53 4.28
CA GLY A 206 -0.39 -16.72 4.60
C GLY A 206 -0.02 -17.54 3.37
N LEU A 207 0.29 -16.88 2.24
CA LEU A 207 0.61 -17.59 1.00
C LEU A 207 1.84 -18.48 1.19
N SER A 208 1.67 -19.75 0.90
CA SER A 208 2.65 -20.80 1.10
C SER A 208 2.39 -21.97 0.17
N LEU A 209 3.28 -22.96 0.17
CA LEU A 209 3.08 -24.21 -0.55
C LEU A 209 1.79 -24.92 -0.11
N GLU A 210 1.47 -24.92 1.18
CA GLU A 210 0.30 -25.58 1.77
C GLU A 210 -1.02 -24.93 1.32
N THR A 211 -1.01 -23.62 1.10
CA THR A 211 -2.17 -22.90 0.54
C THR A 211 -2.23 -22.99 -0.99
N THR A 212 -1.20 -23.53 -1.64
CA THR A 212 -1.18 -23.71 -3.09
C THR A 212 -1.85 -25.04 -3.46
N PRO A 213 -2.66 -25.09 -4.53
CA PRO A 213 -3.21 -26.35 -5.03
C PRO A 213 -2.14 -27.41 -5.30
N ALA A 214 -2.41 -28.66 -4.93
CA ALA A 214 -1.43 -29.76 -4.97
C ALA A 214 -0.84 -29.98 -6.38
N GLU A 215 -1.63 -29.76 -7.43
CA GLU A 215 -1.22 -29.89 -8.83
C GLU A 215 -0.15 -28.88 -9.27
N LEU A 216 0.14 -27.86 -8.46
CA LEU A 216 1.18 -26.85 -8.70
C LEU A 216 2.41 -27.02 -7.79
N HIS A 217 2.40 -27.98 -6.86
CA HIS A 217 3.46 -28.12 -5.85
C HIS A 217 4.83 -28.43 -6.45
N ASP A 218 4.89 -29.30 -7.47
CA ASP A 218 6.14 -29.64 -8.14
C ASP A 218 6.74 -28.40 -8.82
N PHE A 219 5.90 -27.63 -9.52
CA PHE A 219 6.33 -26.36 -10.12
C PHE A 219 6.85 -25.37 -9.07
N CYS A 220 6.17 -25.25 -7.92
CA CYS A 220 6.59 -24.39 -6.83
C CYS A 220 7.96 -24.78 -6.27
N ARG A 221 8.20 -26.08 -6.04
CA ARG A 221 9.47 -26.57 -5.48
C ARG A 221 10.69 -26.17 -6.32
N ASP A 222 10.52 -26.08 -7.63
CA ASP A 222 11.61 -25.76 -8.56
C ASP A 222 11.74 -24.25 -8.84
N ASN A 223 10.65 -23.48 -8.77
CA ASN A 223 10.58 -22.12 -9.31
C ASN A 223 10.18 -21.03 -8.32
N VAL A 224 9.70 -21.38 -7.12
CA VAL A 224 9.09 -20.44 -6.18
C VAL A 224 9.74 -20.53 -4.81
N LEU A 225 10.24 -19.40 -4.31
CA LEU A 225 10.58 -19.24 -2.91
C LEU A 225 9.45 -18.51 -2.17
N PHE A 226 8.85 -19.17 -1.20
CA PHE A 226 7.88 -18.52 -0.29
C PHE A 226 8.61 -17.91 0.90
N VAL A 227 8.34 -16.64 1.21
CA VAL A 227 8.90 -15.93 2.37
C VAL A 227 7.79 -15.27 3.18
N LYS A 228 7.97 -15.11 4.50
CA LYS A 228 6.97 -14.42 5.34
C LYS A 228 6.98 -12.92 5.14
N SER A 229 8.17 -12.35 4.98
CA SER A 229 8.45 -10.93 4.79
C SER A 229 9.77 -10.79 4.03
N ALA A 230 10.01 -9.62 3.46
CA ALA A 230 11.25 -9.36 2.71
C ALA A 230 11.68 -7.89 2.86
N PRO A 231 12.98 -7.60 2.86
CA PRO A 231 13.49 -6.22 2.83
C PRO A 231 13.38 -5.68 1.41
N HIS A 232 12.30 -4.98 1.07
CA HIS A 232 12.00 -4.55 -0.30
C HIS A 232 13.08 -3.69 -0.96
N GLU A 233 13.70 -2.76 -0.22
CA GLU A 233 14.78 -1.90 -0.76
C GLU A 233 16.07 -2.70 -1.06
N VAL A 234 16.19 -3.90 -0.49
CA VAL A 234 17.29 -4.84 -0.76
C VAL A 234 16.91 -5.80 -1.88
N LEU A 235 15.70 -6.37 -1.84
CA LEU A 235 15.25 -7.40 -2.76
C LEU A 235 14.92 -6.86 -4.16
N PHE A 236 14.12 -5.79 -4.24
CA PHE A 236 13.54 -5.33 -5.51
C PHE A 236 14.57 -5.00 -6.60
N PRO A 237 15.74 -4.39 -6.30
CA PRO A 237 16.78 -4.17 -7.30
C PRO A 237 17.27 -5.45 -8.01
N HIS A 238 17.08 -6.62 -7.40
CA HIS A 238 17.46 -7.91 -7.97
C HIS A 238 16.32 -8.63 -8.70
N CYS A 239 15.11 -8.06 -8.71
CA CYS A 239 13.97 -8.63 -9.42
C CYS A 239 13.92 -8.17 -10.89
N SER A 240 13.25 -8.96 -11.73
CA SER A 240 12.89 -8.59 -13.11
C SER A 240 11.59 -7.78 -13.18
N CYS A 241 10.64 -8.08 -12.28
CA CYS A 241 9.35 -7.38 -12.16
C CYS A 241 8.85 -7.47 -10.71
N ILE A 242 8.10 -6.47 -10.26
CA ILE A 242 7.48 -6.43 -8.92
C ILE A 242 5.95 -6.47 -9.06
N VAL A 243 5.30 -7.47 -8.47
CA VAL A 243 3.83 -7.56 -8.42
C VAL A 243 3.37 -7.29 -6.99
N HIS A 244 2.47 -6.32 -6.82
CA HIS A 244 1.90 -6.05 -5.50
C HIS A 244 0.50 -5.46 -5.55
N HIS A 245 -0.12 -5.34 -4.39
CA HIS A 245 -1.48 -4.83 -4.23
C HIS A 245 -1.63 -3.30 -4.42
N GLY A 246 -0.55 -2.55 -4.61
CA GLY A 246 -0.60 -1.09 -4.73
C GLY A 246 -0.54 -0.30 -3.42
N GLY A 247 -0.21 -0.92 -2.28
CA GLY A 247 -0.01 -0.17 -1.03
C GLY A 247 1.14 0.84 -1.12
N SER A 248 0.93 2.05 -0.59
CA SER A 248 1.85 3.20 -0.69
C SER A 248 3.33 2.88 -0.46
N GLY A 249 3.67 2.18 0.62
CA GLY A 249 5.07 1.82 0.93
C GLY A 249 5.68 0.81 -0.05
N THR A 250 4.89 -0.14 -0.56
CA THR A 250 5.36 -1.10 -1.58
C THR A 250 5.48 -0.43 -2.94
N THR A 251 4.53 0.44 -3.31
CA THR A 251 4.62 1.27 -4.52
C THR A 251 5.85 2.17 -4.48
N ALA A 252 6.14 2.76 -3.32
CA ALA A 252 7.35 3.56 -3.13
C ALA A 252 8.62 2.76 -3.43
N ALA A 253 8.76 1.59 -2.80
CA ALA A 253 9.93 0.74 -2.98
C ALA A 253 10.05 0.22 -4.42
N SER A 254 8.94 -0.18 -5.05
CA SER A 254 8.96 -0.72 -6.42
C SER A 254 9.35 0.34 -7.45
N VAL A 255 8.74 1.52 -7.39
CA VAL A 255 9.10 2.64 -8.28
C VAL A 255 10.54 3.09 -8.05
N ARG A 256 11.00 3.17 -6.80
CA ARG A 256 12.38 3.56 -6.48
C ARG A 256 13.43 2.54 -6.91
N SER A 257 13.07 1.26 -6.98
CA SER A 257 13.98 0.21 -7.45
C SER A 257 14.27 0.26 -8.95
N GLY A 258 13.53 1.09 -9.70
CA GLY A 258 13.63 1.19 -11.16
C GLY A 258 13.27 -0.14 -11.84
N LYS A 259 12.23 -0.80 -11.32
CA LYS A 259 11.76 -2.08 -11.85
C LYS A 259 10.34 -1.96 -12.38
N PRO A 260 10.06 -2.57 -13.56
CA PRO A 260 8.70 -2.75 -14.04
C PRO A 260 7.80 -3.33 -12.95
N THR A 261 6.63 -2.73 -12.78
CA THR A 261 5.74 -3.05 -11.67
C THR A 261 4.35 -3.44 -12.16
N VAL A 262 3.73 -4.46 -11.58
CA VAL A 262 2.32 -4.80 -11.78
C VAL A 262 1.57 -4.51 -10.48
N ILE A 263 0.58 -3.61 -10.55
CA ILE A 263 -0.30 -3.33 -9.42
C ILE A 263 -1.62 -4.06 -9.60
N VAL A 264 -2.01 -4.85 -8.60
CA VAL A 264 -3.27 -5.61 -8.57
C VAL A 264 -4.09 -5.21 -7.34
N PRO A 265 -4.92 -4.15 -7.46
CA PRO A 265 -5.62 -3.57 -6.32
C PRO A 265 -6.60 -4.54 -5.65
N VAL A 266 -6.76 -4.36 -4.35
CA VAL A 266 -7.83 -4.96 -3.54
C VAL A 266 -8.78 -3.87 -3.05
N MET A 267 -8.27 -2.75 -2.54
CA MET A 267 -9.12 -1.67 -2.04
C MET A 267 -8.41 -0.31 -1.99
N GLY A 268 -9.21 0.76 -1.88
CA GLY A 268 -8.72 2.06 -1.43
C GLY A 268 -7.78 2.79 -2.41
N ASP A 269 -6.74 3.40 -1.87
CA ASP A 269 -5.71 4.18 -2.60
C ASP A 269 -4.90 3.35 -3.60
N GLN A 270 -4.97 2.03 -3.52
CA GLN A 270 -4.29 1.10 -4.43
C GLN A 270 -4.67 1.32 -5.90
N TYR A 271 -5.91 1.74 -6.17
CA TYR A 271 -6.36 2.07 -7.52
C TYR A 271 -5.68 3.33 -8.06
N ASP A 272 -5.51 4.35 -7.21
CA ASP A 272 -4.85 5.60 -7.58
C ASP A 272 -3.37 5.34 -7.95
N PHE A 273 -2.69 4.46 -7.20
CA PHE A 273 -1.33 4.04 -7.53
C PHE A 273 -1.25 3.19 -8.81
N ALA A 274 -2.22 2.30 -9.06
CA ALA A 274 -2.29 1.53 -10.29
C ALA A 274 -2.43 2.44 -11.52
N GLU A 275 -3.32 3.44 -11.44
CA GLU A 275 -3.49 4.45 -12.48
C GLU A 275 -2.23 5.30 -12.64
N GLY A 276 -1.63 5.73 -11.53
CA GLY A 276 -0.40 6.52 -11.55
C GLY A 276 0.76 5.81 -12.20
N LEU A 277 0.93 4.52 -11.93
CA LEU A 277 1.96 3.69 -12.54
C LEU A 277 1.75 3.53 -14.06
N ASN A 278 0.51 3.32 -14.49
CA ASN A 278 0.15 3.28 -15.92
C ASN A 278 0.48 4.61 -16.61
N ARG A 279 0.12 5.74 -15.97
CA ARG A 279 0.33 7.09 -16.53
C ARG A 279 1.81 7.41 -16.75
N ILE A 280 2.70 6.97 -15.85
CA ILE A 280 4.14 7.21 -15.99
C ILE A 280 4.85 6.17 -16.86
N GLY A 281 4.15 5.12 -17.30
CA GLY A 281 4.71 4.08 -18.16
C GLY A 281 5.65 3.10 -17.45
N CYS A 282 5.70 3.09 -16.11
CA CYS A 282 6.60 2.23 -15.32
C CYS A 282 5.99 0.86 -14.99
N GLY A 283 4.88 0.49 -15.61
CA GLY A 283 4.23 -0.79 -15.33
C GLY A 283 2.79 -0.91 -15.78
N VAL A 284 2.08 -1.86 -15.16
CA VAL A 284 0.71 -2.24 -15.51
C VAL A 284 -0.18 -2.26 -14.25
N GLY A 285 -1.23 -1.46 -14.25
CA GLY A 285 -2.33 -1.53 -13.29
C GLY A 285 -3.44 -2.47 -13.78
N LEU A 286 -3.77 -3.49 -12.99
CA LEU A 286 -4.87 -4.43 -13.25
C LEU A 286 -6.16 -4.03 -12.51
N PRO A 287 -7.32 -4.61 -12.90
CA PRO A 287 -8.55 -4.49 -12.11
C PRO A 287 -8.43 -5.12 -10.72
N HIS A 288 -9.48 -4.95 -9.90
CA HIS A 288 -9.60 -5.59 -8.59
C HIS A 288 -9.21 -7.08 -8.63
N PHE A 289 -8.39 -7.53 -7.68
CA PHE A 289 -7.76 -8.84 -7.67
C PHE A 289 -8.74 -10.01 -7.84
N SER A 290 -9.92 -9.93 -7.23
CA SER A 290 -11.01 -10.92 -7.41
C SER A 290 -11.42 -11.20 -8.86
N LYS A 291 -11.10 -10.32 -9.81
CA LYS A 291 -11.39 -10.41 -11.24
C LYS A 291 -10.15 -10.77 -12.09
N VAL A 292 -9.02 -11.06 -11.46
CA VAL A 292 -7.76 -11.40 -12.13
C VAL A 292 -7.53 -12.91 -12.08
N THR A 293 -7.17 -13.48 -13.22
CA THR A 293 -6.78 -14.89 -13.38
C THR A 293 -5.27 -15.01 -13.40
N GLY A 294 -4.73 -16.23 -13.19
CA GLY A 294 -3.30 -16.49 -13.32
C GLY A 294 -2.76 -16.08 -14.69
N GLU A 295 -3.47 -16.45 -15.77
CA GLU A 295 -3.13 -16.06 -17.14
C GLU A 295 -3.02 -14.54 -17.31
N LYS A 296 -4.04 -13.78 -16.88
CA LYS A 296 -4.06 -12.33 -17.01
C LYS A 296 -2.93 -11.66 -16.23
N LEU A 297 -2.63 -12.17 -15.03
CA LEU A 297 -1.50 -11.67 -14.25
C LEU A 297 -0.16 -12.05 -14.90
N GLY A 298 -0.04 -13.27 -15.43
CA GLY A 298 1.14 -13.72 -16.14
C GLY A 298 1.41 -12.92 -17.43
N ASP A 299 0.37 -12.54 -18.19
CA ASP A 299 0.50 -11.66 -19.34
C ASP A 299 1.01 -10.26 -18.95
N ALA A 300 0.53 -9.73 -17.82
CA ALA A 300 1.01 -8.45 -17.30
C ALA A 300 2.48 -8.55 -16.86
N ILE A 301 2.89 -9.67 -16.25
CA ILE A 301 4.30 -9.94 -15.92
C ILE A 301 5.14 -9.99 -17.19
N LYS A 302 4.75 -10.78 -18.20
CA LYS A 302 5.45 -10.85 -19.49
C LYS A 302 5.62 -9.49 -20.12
N LYS A 303 4.53 -8.70 -20.16
CA LYS A 303 4.58 -7.33 -20.67
C LYS A 303 5.62 -6.51 -19.91
N CYS A 304 5.61 -6.52 -18.58
CA CYS A 304 6.59 -5.80 -17.78
C CYS A 304 8.04 -6.28 -18.00
N THR A 305 8.27 -7.56 -18.30
CA THR A 305 9.62 -8.11 -18.48
C THR A 305 10.13 -8.09 -19.91
N GLU A 306 9.26 -7.94 -20.91
CA GLU A 306 9.59 -8.11 -22.34
C GLU A 306 9.31 -6.86 -23.18
N ASP A 307 8.39 -5.97 -22.76
CA ASP A 307 8.00 -4.78 -23.53
C ASP A 307 8.99 -3.63 -23.27
N PRO A 308 9.80 -3.21 -24.27
CA PRO A 308 10.73 -2.10 -24.11
C PRO A 308 10.03 -0.74 -23.91
N GLY A 309 8.72 -0.66 -24.13
CA GLY A 309 7.90 0.51 -23.83
C GLY A 309 7.61 0.72 -22.34
N ILE A 310 7.93 -0.25 -21.48
CA ILE A 310 7.83 -0.09 -20.02
C ILE A 310 9.13 0.53 -19.50
N ILE A 311 9.02 1.72 -18.94
CA ILE A 311 10.15 2.51 -18.44
C ILE A 311 10.56 1.96 -17.07
N ALA A 312 11.73 1.34 -17.02
CA ALA A 312 12.39 0.91 -15.78
C ALA A 312 13.15 2.07 -15.13
#